data_AF-A0A7C6HS49-F1
#
_entry.id   AF-A0A7C6HS49-F1
#
_cell.length_a   1.000
_cell.length_b   1.000
_cell.length_c   1.000
_cell.angle_alpha   90.00
_cell.angle_beta   90.00
_cell.angle_gamma   90.00
#
_symmetry.space_group_name_H-M   'P 1'
#
loop_
_entity.id
_entity.type
_entity.pdbx_description
1 polymer ?
#
loop_
_entity_poly.entity_id
_entity_poly.type
_entity_poly.pdbx_seq_one_letter_code
_entity_poly.pdbx_strand_id
1 'polypeptide(L)'
;SPIVRARQGVGVPATMLAAGRASLEALTQAAVADAARWASGVQAVATTRTVATWYEPAPYCQRCAVLIGKRVKPTTQFVRHPRCDGMVRIMSERDREELPTVTPEQVTDLNRWQRAALDEGADFNQVVNANTAPRGGRLGGSPLRERGTQTLVGARGKVRLTPKGIYRQAGDDREKAVELLRQYGYLR
;
A
#
# COMPACT_ATOMS: atom_id res chain seq x y z
N SER A 1 23.27 10.11 -10.72
CA SER A 1 22.08 9.41 -11.28
C SER A 1 22.42 7.94 -11.51
N PRO A 2 21.48 7.00 -11.32
CA PRO A 2 21.65 5.58 -11.68
C PRO A 2 22.16 5.40 -13.12
N ILE A 3 21.73 6.25 -14.05
CA ILE A 3 22.19 6.27 -15.46
C ILE A 3 23.69 6.57 -15.56
N VAL A 4 24.18 7.55 -14.80
CA VAL A 4 25.60 7.94 -14.79
C VAL A 4 26.44 6.79 -14.22
N ARG A 5 25.98 6.12 -13.16
CA ARG A 5 26.66 4.93 -12.61
C ARG A 5 26.64 3.75 -13.59
N ALA A 6 25.54 3.52 -14.32
CA ALA A 6 25.49 2.47 -15.34
C ALA A 6 26.43 2.77 -16.51
N ARG A 7 26.47 4.03 -16.98
CA ARG A 7 27.36 4.50 -18.06
C ARG A 7 28.85 4.45 -17.67
N GLN A 8 29.16 4.78 -16.42
CA GLN A 8 30.53 4.79 -15.89
C GLN A 8 30.93 3.46 -15.25
N GLY A 9 30.07 2.44 -15.32
CA GLY A 9 30.36 1.13 -14.78
C GLY A 9 31.57 0.51 -15.47
N VAL A 10 32.43 -0.15 -14.69
CA VAL A 10 33.55 -0.95 -15.19
C VAL A 10 33.28 -2.40 -14.76
N GLY A 11 33.40 -3.38 -15.66
CA GLY A 11 32.89 -4.74 -15.42
C GLY A 11 32.50 -5.50 -16.68
N VAL A 12 31.69 -6.56 -16.52
CA VAL A 12 31.24 -7.42 -17.62
C VAL A 12 30.19 -6.69 -18.48
N PRO A 13 30.33 -6.59 -19.82
CA PRO A 13 29.39 -5.85 -20.67
C PRO A 13 27.92 -6.27 -20.51
N ALA A 14 27.66 -7.56 -20.35
CA ALA A 14 26.31 -8.09 -20.15
C ALA A 14 25.64 -7.55 -18.86
N THR A 15 26.40 -7.42 -17.76
CA THR A 15 25.86 -6.91 -16.50
C THR A 15 25.62 -5.40 -16.56
N MET A 16 26.47 -4.66 -17.29
CA MET A 16 26.24 -3.23 -17.53
C MET A 16 24.99 -2.97 -18.37
N LEU A 17 24.79 -3.73 -19.45
CA LEU A 17 23.60 -3.61 -20.29
C LEU A 17 22.32 -3.96 -19.52
N ALA A 18 22.36 -4.98 -18.67
CA ALA A 18 21.23 -5.33 -17.80
C ALA A 18 20.89 -4.19 -16.81
N ALA A 19 21.90 -3.57 -16.19
CA ALA A 19 21.69 -2.44 -15.29
C ALA A 19 21.19 -1.17 -16.01
N GLY A 20 21.71 -0.91 -17.22
CA GLY A 20 21.26 0.17 -18.09
C GLY A 20 19.79 -0.01 -18.51
N ARG A 21 19.43 -1.22 -18.94
CA ARG A 21 18.05 -1.59 -19.28
C ARG A 21 17.09 -1.36 -18.12
N ALA A 22 17.42 -1.89 -16.92
CA ALA A 22 16.56 -1.73 -15.75
C ALA A 22 16.36 -0.24 -15.36
N SER A 23 17.39 0.58 -15.53
CA SER A 23 17.30 2.03 -15.29
C SER A 23 16.43 2.73 -16.32
N LEU A 24 16.59 2.39 -17.60
CA LEU A 24 15.79 2.93 -18.69
C LEU A 24 14.31 2.55 -18.53
N GLU A 25 14.00 1.27 -18.28
CA GLU A 25 12.64 0.80 -18.05
C GLU A 25 11.95 1.57 -16.92
N ALA A 26 12.64 1.76 -15.78
CA ALA A 26 12.09 2.50 -14.65
C ALA A 26 11.82 3.98 -14.98
N LEU A 27 12.70 4.62 -15.76
CA LEU A 27 12.52 6.02 -16.17
C LEU A 27 11.39 6.19 -17.17
N THR A 28 11.29 5.28 -18.14
CA THR A 28 10.21 5.28 -19.12
C THR A 28 8.86 5.08 -18.44
N GLN A 29 8.76 4.12 -17.52
CA GLN A 29 7.56 3.91 -16.70
C GLN A 29 7.20 5.18 -15.89
N ALA A 30 8.18 5.81 -15.26
CA ALA A 30 7.96 7.04 -14.50
C ALA A 30 7.48 8.21 -15.38
N ALA A 31 8.03 8.36 -16.59
CA ALA A 31 7.62 9.40 -17.53
C ALA A 31 6.17 9.20 -18.03
N VAL A 32 5.79 7.96 -18.36
CA VAL A 32 4.40 7.63 -18.73
C VAL A 32 3.44 7.92 -17.57
N ALA A 33 3.82 7.55 -16.34
CA ALA A 33 3.02 7.83 -15.15
C ALA A 33 2.91 9.34 -14.84
N ASP A 34 3.93 10.15 -15.15
CA ASP A 34 3.87 11.62 -15.03
C ASP A 34 2.92 12.23 -16.06
N ALA A 35 3.01 11.81 -17.33
CA ALA A 35 2.10 12.24 -18.38
C ALA A 35 0.63 11.93 -18.04
N ALA A 36 0.36 10.73 -17.53
CA ALA A 36 -0.98 10.34 -17.08
C ALA A 36 -1.50 11.25 -15.93
N ARG A 37 -0.62 11.71 -15.03
CA ARG A 37 -1.02 12.66 -13.96
C ARG A 37 -1.43 14.02 -14.51
N TRP A 38 -0.68 14.56 -15.47
CA TRP A 38 -1.03 15.82 -16.11
C TRP A 38 -2.36 15.70 -16.85
N ALA A 39 -2.59 14.58 -17.55
CA ALA A 39 -3.85 14.30 -18.20
C ALA A 39 -5.04 14.27 -17.21
N SER A 40 -4.90 13.59 -16.06
CA SER A 40 -5.92 13.63 -15.00
C SER A 40 -6.18 15.06 -14.50
N GLY A 41 -5.15 15.88 -14.35
CA GLY A 41 -5.30 17.29 -13.97
C GLY A 41 -6.10 18.11 -15.00
N VAL A 42 -5.82 17.91 -16.29
CA VAL A 42 -6.59 18.55 -17.39
C VAL A 42 -8.04 18.06 -17.38
N GLN A 43 -8.27 16.75 -17.20
CA GLN A 43 -9.60 16.16 -17.08
C GLN A 43 -10.39 16.80 -15.92
N ALA A 44 -9.74 17.07 -14.78
CA ALA A 44 -10.36 17.73 -13.63
C ALA A 44 -10.91 19.11 -13.96
N VAL A 45 -10.16 19.88 -14.75
CA VAL A 45 -10.53 21.26 -15.13
C VAL A 45 -11.57 21.24 -16.25
N ALA A 46 -11.44 20.34 -17.21
CA ALA A 46 -12.32 20.24 -18.37
C ALA A 46 -13.71 19.69 -18.05
N THR A 47 -13.86 18.96 -16.93
CA THR A 47 -15.11 18.25 -16.59
C THR A 47 -15.87 18.99 -15.49
N THR A 48 -17.17 19.24 -15.69
CA THR A 48 -18.05 19.78 -14.65
C THR A 48 -18.56 18.68 -13.73
N ARG A 49 -18.75 19.00 -12.45
CA ARG A 49 -19.24 18.07 -11.41
C ARG A 49 -18.43 16.76 -11.38
N THR A 50 -17.15 16.89 -11.05
CA THR A 50 -16.21 15.76 -11.06
C THR A 50 -16.24 14.95 -9.78
N VAL A 51 -16.06 13.65 -9.94
CA VAL A 51 -15.68 12.73 -8.87
C VAL A 51 -14.29 12.19 -9.19
N ALA A 52 -13.42 12.26 -8.19
CA ALA A 52 -12.08 11.73 -8.23
C ALA A 52 -12.01 10.52 -7.32
N THR A 53 -11.62 9.38 -7.89
CA THR A 53 -11.51 8.13 -7.12
C THR A 53 -10.17 7.47 -7.33
N TRP A 54 -9.68 6.82 -6.29
CA TRP A 54 -8.44 6.06 -6.36
C TRP A 54 -8.61 4.80 -7.20
N TYR A 55 -7.69 4.61 -8.14
CA TYR A 55 -7.71 3.48 -9.06
C TYR A 55 -6.29 2.97 -9.35
N GLU A 56 -6.12 1.67 -9.42
CA GLU A 56 -4.92 1.01 -9.92
C GLU A 56 -5.39 -0.25 -10.65
N PRO A 57 -4.75 -0.69 -11.75
CA PRO A 57 -4.98 -2.03 -12.26
C PRO A 57 -4.27 -3.06 -11.35
N ALA A 58 -4.92 -4.19 -11.06
CA ALA A 58 -4.29 -5.27 -10.30
C ALA A 58 -3.04 -5.81 -11.03
N PRO A 59 -2.02 -6.30 -10.31
CA PRO A 59 -1.95 -6.49 -8.86
C PRO A 59 -1.53 -5.24 -8.07
N TYR A 60 -1.89 -5.19 -6.78
CA TYR A 60 -1.68 -4.05 -5.89
C TYR A 60 -0.56 -4.30 -4.87
N CYS A 61 -0.02 -3.23 -4.31
CA CYS A 61 0.66 -3.29 -3.01
C CYS A 61 -0.33 -2.97 -1.87
N GLN A 62 0.04 -3.29 -0.63
CA GLN A 62 -0.74 -3.02 0.58
C GLN A 62 -1.16 -1.54 0.69
N ARG A 63 -0.25 -0.61 0.37
CA ARG A 63 -0.53 0.84 0.46
C ARG A 63 -1.57 1.31 -0.55
N CYS A 64 -1.47 0.83 -1.79
CA CYS A 64 -2.36 1.25 -2.87
C CYS A 64 -3.72 0.50 -2.74
N ALA A 65 -3.73 -0.77 -2.32
CA ALA A 65 -4.93 -1.59 -2.05
C ALA A 65 -5.95 -0.95 -1.09
N VAL A 66 -5.50 -0.36 0.02
CA VAL A 66 -6.38 0.31 1.00
C VAL A 66 -7.00 1.60 0.44
N LEU A 67 -6.44 2.17 -0.61
CA LEU A 67 -6.92 3.42 -1.19
C LEU A 67 -7.94 3.20 -2.31
N ILE A 68 -7.87 2.07 -3.02
CA ILE A 68 -8.77 1.76 -4.15
C ILE A 68 -10.24 1.97 -3.76
N GLY A 69 -11.00 2.64 -4.63
CA GLY A 69 -12.42 2.92 -4.36
C GLY A 69 -12.68 4.18 -3.51
N LYS A 70 -11.66 4.73 -2.83
CA LYS A 70 -11.83 5.91 -1.98
C LYS A 70 -11.89 7.18 -2.80
N ARG A 71 -12.92 7.99 -2.51
CA ARG A 71 -13.08 9.33 -3.08
C ARG A 71 -12.02 10.26 -2.51
N VAL A 72 -11.40 11.04 -3.39
CA VAL A 72 -10.38 12.03 -3.05
C VAL A 72 -10.72 13.36 -3.72
N LYS A 73 -9.99 14.43 -3.40
CA LYS A 73 -10.13 15.68 -4.14
C LYS A 73 -9.47 15.48 -5.52
N PRO A 74 -10.00 16.07 -6.61
CA PRO A 74 -9.35 16.01 -7.93
C PRO A 74 -7.92 16.56 -7.93
N THR A 75 -7.60 17.47 -7.00
CA THR A 75 -6.27 18.06 -6.82
C THR A 75 -5.35 17.24 -5.91
N THR A 76 -5.81 16.11 -5.36
CA THR A 76 -4.99 15.27 -4.48
C THR A 76 -3.84 14.64 -5.25
N GLN A 77 -2.62 15.06 -4.93
CA GLN A 77 -1.38 14.43 -5.36
C GLN A 77 -0.75 13.70 -4.16
N PHE A 78 -0.09 12.58 -4.39
CA PHE A 78 0.50 11.77 -3.32
C PHE A 78 1.87 11.27 -3.74
N VAL A 79 2.71 11.07 -2.73
CA VAL A 79 4.04 10.50 -2.90
C VAL A 79 3.88 9.01 -3.18
N ARG A 80 3.97 8.66 -4.47
CA ARG A 80 4.07 7.27 -4.92
C ARG A 80 5.33 6.66 -4.35
N HIS A 81 5.24 5.42 -3.92
CA HIS A 81 6.45 4.64 -3.73
C HIS A 81 6.96 4.15 -5.09
N PRO A 82 8.23 3.71 -5.18
CA PRO A 82 8.75 3.14 -6.41
C PRO A 82 7.83 2.02 -6.92
N ARG A 83 7.52 2.04 -8.23
CA ARG A 83 6.73 1.03 -8.95
C ARG A 83 5.23 0.89 -8.55
N CYS A 84 4.56 1.91 -7.99
CA CYS A 84 3.06 1.92 -7.93
C CYS A 84 2.49 2.72 -9.11
N ASP A 85 1.54 2.10 -9.80
CA ASP A 85 0.85 2.63 -10.97
C ASP A 85 -0.46 3.33 -10.57
N GLY A 86 -0.88 3.21 -9.31
CA GLY A 86 -2.12 3.76 -8.79
C GLY A 86 -2.30 5.26 -9.06
N MET A 87 -3.42 5.64 -9.64
CA MET A 87 -3.75 6.97 -10.18
C MET A 87 -5.07 7.50 -9.60
N VAL A 88 -5.29 8.81 -9.73
CA VAL A 88 -6.65 9.37 -9.58
C VAL A 88 -7.36 9.22 -10.92
N ARG A 89 -8.46 8.47 -10.92
CA ARG A 89 -9.40 8.48 -12.04
C ARG A 89 -10.42 9.60 -11.80
N ILE A 90 -10.51 10.52 -12.74
CA ILE A 90 -11.43 11.66 -12.69
C ILE A 90 -12.51 11.48 -13.73
N MET A 91 -13.75 11.53 -13.29
CA MET A 91 -14.93 11.34 -14.14
C MET A 91 -16.01 12.33 -13.77
N SER A 92 -16.99 12.53 -14.65
CA SER A 92 -18.23 13.21 -14.24
C SER A 92 -18.98 12.35 -13.22
N GLU A 93 -19.71 12.99 -12.31
CA GLU A 93 -20.66 12.30 -11.42
C GLU A 93 -21.65 11.40 -12.17
N ARG A 94 -22.02 11.76 -13.40
CA ARG A 94 -22.98 11.00 -14.22
C ARG A 94 -22.40 9.72 -14.81
N ASP A 95 -21.11 9.72 -15.14
CA ASP A 95 -20.45 8.62 -15.85
C ASP A 95 -19.68 7.71 -14.88
N ARG A 96 -20.00 7.76 -13.60
CA ARG A 96 -19.25 7.06 -12.56
C ARG A 96 -19.34 5.55 -12.76
N GLU A 97 -18.18 4.94 -12.96
CA GLU A 97 -18.04 3.49 -13.00
C GLU A 97 -18.06 2.87 -11.60
N GLU A 98 -18.50 1.62 -11.52
CA GLU A 98 -18.35 0.77 -10.35
C GLU A 98 -16.88 0.32 -10.22
N LEU A 99 -16.32 0.40 -9.02
CA LEU A 99 -14.90 0.18 -8.82
C LEU A 99 -14.63 -1.24 -8.34
N PRO A 100 -13.49 -1.83 -8.73
CA PRO A 100 -13.17 -3.19 -8.36
C PRO A 100 -13.09 -3.32 -6.83
N THR A 101 -13.74 -4.36 -6.30
CA THR A 101 -13.51 -4.79 -4.92
C THR A 101 -12.11 -5.40 -4.84
N VAL A 102 -11.28 -4.87 -3.93
CA VAL A 102 -9.94 -5.41 -3.70
C VAL A 102 -10.05 -6.73 -2.94
N THR A 103 -9.45 -7.76 -3.49
CA THR A 103 -9.33 -9.08 -2.86
C THR A 103 -7.90 -9.29 -2.34
N PRO A 104 -7.70 -10.03 -1.23
CA PRO A 104 -6.36 -10.31 -0.69
C PRO A 104 -5.38 -10.92 -1.71
N GLU A 105 -5.88 -11.71 -2.66
CA GLU A 105 -5.10 -12.40 -3.69
C GLU A 105 -4.45 -11.42 -4.67
N GLN A 106 -5.08 -10.26 -4.86
CA GLN A 106 -4.55 -9.20 -5.73
C GLN A 106 -3.42 -8.40 -5.05
N VAL A 107 -3.13 -8.63 -3.77
CA VAL A 107 -2.14 -7.85 -3.00
C VAL A 107 -0.82 -8.62 -2.87
N THR A 108 0.20 -8.10 -3.55
CA THR A 108 1.50 -8.77 -3.77
C THR A 108 2.35 -8.92 -2.51
N ASP A 109 2.30 -7.95 -1.60
CA ASP A 109 3.24 -7.78 -0.50
C ASP A 109 2.65 -8.14 0.87
N LEU A 110 1.51 -8.84 0.93
CA LEU A 110 0.98 -9.40 2.18
C LEU A 110 1.97 -10.41 2.79
N ASN A 111 2.20 -10.29 4.10
CA ASN A 111 2.98 -11.29 4.82
C ASN A 111 2.09 -12.48 5.24
N ARG A 112 2.71 -13.60 5.64
CA ARG A 112 1.97 -14.83 6.02
C ARG A 112 0.94 -14.64 7.14
N TRP A 113 1.23 -13.78 8.11
CA TRP A 113 0.35 -13.54 9.26
C TRP A 113 -0.86 -12.67 8.87
N GLN A 114 -0.67 -11.75 7.93
CA GLN A 114 -1.76 -10.97 7.36
C GLN A 114 -2.67 -11.87 6.54
N ARG A 115 -2.11 -12.75 5.69
CA ARG A 115 -2.91 -13.75 4.96
C ARG A 115 -3.73 -14.62 5.92
N ALA A 116 -3.08 -15.23 6.90
CA ALA A 116 -3.77 -16.04 7.90
C ALA A 116 -4.91 -15.28 8.60
N ALA A 117 -4.68 -14.02 9.01
CA ALA A 117 -5.76 -13.23 9.62
C ALA A 117 -6.92 -12.95 8.65
N LEU A 118 -6.63 -12.67 7.37
CA LEU A 118 -7.65 -12.45 6.34
C LEU A 118 -8.43 -13.73 6.03
N ASP A 119 -7.76 -14.89 6.04
CA ASP A 119 -8.38 -16.20 5.85
C ASP A 119 -9.36 -16.51 7.00
N GLU A 120 -9.09 -16.02 8.22
CA GLU A 120 -10.02 -16.09 9.35
C GLU A 120 -11.16 -15.05 9.29
N GLY A 121 -11.21 -14.21 8.24
CA GLY A 121 -12.25 -13.21 8.01
C GLY A 121 -11.95 -11.83 8.61
N ALA A 122 -10.70 -11.53 8.95
CA ALA A 122 -10.35 -10.22 9.50
C ALA A 122 -10.60 -9.07 8.53
N ASP A 123 -10.96 -7.90 9.07
CA ASP A 123 -11.15 -6.68 8.28
C ASP A 123 -9.85 -6.29 7.57
N PHE A 124 -9.93 -6.22 6.24
CA PHE A 124 -8.80 -5.93 5.38
C PHE A 124 -8.09 -4.62 5.72
N ASN A 125 -8.84 -3.56 6.02
CA ASN A 125 -8.27 -2.25 6.36
C ASN A 125 -7.54 -2.30 7.70
N GLN A 126 -8.05 -3.04 8.69
CA GLN A 126 -7.38 -3.20 9.98
C GLN A 126 -6.05 -3.96 9.84
N VAL A 127 -6.05 -5.04 9.06
CA VAL A 127 -4.87 -5.91 8.86
C VAL A 127 -3.74 -5.18 8.14
N VAL A 128 -4.05 -4.42 7.09
CA VAL A 128 -3.03 -3.68 6.33
C VAL A 128 -2.48 -2.50 7.14
N ASN A 129 -3.34 -1.78 7.85
CA ASN A 129 -2.91 -0.62 8.65
C ASN A 129 -2.20 -1.01 9.96
N ALA A 130 -2.26 -2.27 10.38
CA ALA A 130 -1.58 -2.72 11.60
C ALA A 130 -0.05 -2.63 11.51
N ASN A 131 0.53 -2.82 10.32
CA ASN A 131 1.98 -2.74 10.14
C ASN A 131 2.51 -1.32 9.90
N THR A 132 1.60 -0.35 9.72
CA THR A 132 1.93 1.06 9.55
C THR A 132 2.13 1.73 10.91
N ALA A 133 2.98 1.17 11.77
CA ALA A 133 3.44 1.90 12.94
C ALA A 133 4.13 3.19 12.46
N PRO A 134 3.95 4.35 13.14
CA PRO A 134 4.68 5.55 12.79
C PRO A 134 6.17 5.21 12.76
N ARG A 135 6.87 5.55 11.68
CA ARG A 135 8.34 5.47 11.66
C ARG A 135 8.85 6.27 12.85
N GLY A 136 9.34 5.59 13.88
CA GLY A 136 9.84 6.25 15.10
C GLY A 136 8.81 6.53 16.21
N GLY A 137 7.62 5.92 16.18
CA GLY A 137 6.67 6.00 17.30
C GLY A 137 7.25 5.32 18.55
N ARG A 138 7.81 6.10 19.49
CA ARG A 138 8.23 5.63 20.81
C ARG A 138 7.03 5.68 21.76
N LEU A 139 6.83 4.62 22.55
CA LEU A 139 5.91 4.64 23.68
C LEU A 139 6.75 4.78 24.95
N GLY A 140 6.69 5.92 25.63
CA GLY A 140 7.40 6.13 26.90
C GLY A 140 8.91 5.86 26.82
N GLY A 141 9.57 6.26 25.72
CA GLY A 141 11.01 6.05 25.53
C GLY A 141 11.44 4.64 25.13
N SER A 142 10.55 3.64 25.23
CA SER A 142 10.84 2.26 24.83
C SER A 142 10.52 2.03 23.35
N PRO A 143 11.41 1.37 22.58
CA PRO A 143 11.05 0.90 21.25
C PRO A 143 9.88 -0.08 21.38
N LEU A 144 8.88 0.04 20.50
CA LEU A 144 7.79 -0.92 20.40
C LEU A 144 8.39 -2.35 20.41
N ARG A 145 7.99 -3.20 21.37
CA ARG A 145 8.60 -4.52 21.58
C ARG A 145 8.57 -5.31 20.27
N GLU A 146 9.67 -6.01 19.99
CA GLU A 146 9.98 -6.84 18.82
C GLU A 146 9.40 -6.35 17.46
N ARG A 147 10.28 -5.91 16.55
CA ARG A 147 9.92 -5.35 15.21
C ARG A 147 8.65 -5.99 14.59
N GLY A 148 7.55 -5.24 14.66
CA GLY A 148 6.29 -5.52 13.98
C GLY A 148 5.30 -6.46 14.69
N THR A 149 5.41 -6.71 16.01
CA THR A 149 4.40 -7.47 16.78
C THR A 149 3.33 -6.58 17.43
N GLN A 150 3.64 -5.30 17.62
CA GLN A 150 2.75 -4.31 18.22
C GLN A 150 2.59 -3.12 17.30
N THR A 151 1.49 -2.40 17.46
CA THR A 151 1.21 -1.13 16.76
C THR A 151 0.33 -0.23 17.62
N LEU A 152 0.31 1.06 17.31
CA LEU A 152 -0.50 2.06 18.02
C LEU A 152 -1.83 2.26 17.29
N VAL A 153 -2.90 2.45 18.05
CA VAL A 153 -4.26 2.67 17.53
C VAL A 153 -4.88 3.90 18.15
N GLY A 154 -5.48 4.72 17.28
CA GLY A 154 -6.23 5.90 17.65
C GLY A 154 -5.34 7.05 18.13
N ALA A 155 -5.97 8.22 18.29
CA ALA A 155 -5.29 9.44 18.72
C ALA A 155 -4.66 9.33 20.14
N ARG A 156 -5.16 8.41 20.96
CA ARG A 156 -4.69 8.18 22.35
C ARG A 156 -3.55 7.15 22.46
N GLY A 157 -3.07 6.59 21.35
CA GLY A 157 -1.88 5.72 21.35
C GLY A 157 -2.08 4.40 22.10
N LYS A 158 -3.28 3.80 22.07
CA LYS A 158 -3.50 2.48 22.67
C LYS A 158 -2.69 1.44 21.88
N VAL A 159 -1.95 0.58 22.58
CA VAL A 159 -1.19 -0.50 21.93
C VAL A 159 -2.13 -1.65 21.58
N ARG A 160 -2.09 -2.10 20.33
CA ARG A 160 -2.67 -3.37 19.89
C ARG A 160 -1.58 -4.31 19.37
N LEU A 161 -1.83 -5.61 19.43
CA LEU A 161 -1.00 -6.56 18.69
C LEU A 161 -1.29 -6.46 17.19
N THR A 162 -0.26 -6.58 16.37
CA THR A 162 -0.40 -6.84 14.92
C THR A 162 -0.80 -8.29 14.69
N PRO A 163 -1.27 -8.69 13.50
CA PRO A 163 -1.48 -10.10 13.19
C PRO A 163 -0.25 -10.97 13.50
N LYS A 164 0.96 -10.47 13.18
CA LYS A 164 2.22 -11.14 13.53
C LYS A 164 2.39 -11.33 15.05
N GLY A 165 2.03 -10.32 15.86
CA GLY A 165 2.08 -10.43 17.31
C GLY A 165 1.06 -11.40 17.88
N ILE A 166 -0.15 -11.39 17.33
CA ILE A 166 -1.25 -12.29 17.71
C ILE A 166 -0.84 -13.74 17.49
N TYR A 167 -0.45 -14.11 16.27
CA TYR A 167 -0.06 -15.49 15.98
C TYR A 167 1.19 -15.94 16.73
N ARG A 168 2.11 -15.03 17.06
CA ARG A 168 3.25 -15.37 17.94
C ARG A 168 2.84 -15.64 19.38
N GLN A 169 1.84 -14.92 19.89
CA GLN A 169 1.33 -15.13 21.25
C GLN A 169 0.40 -16.34 21.34
N ALA A 170 -0.36 -16.61 20.27
CA ALA A 170 -1.20 -17.78 20.16
C ALA A 170 -0.38 -19.06 20.00
N GLY A 171 0.74 -19.01 19.28
CA GLY A 171 1.49 -20.21 18.91
C GLY A 171 0.70 -21.02 17.88
N ASP A 172 0.57 -22.32 18.12
CA ASP A 172 -0.19 -23.24 17.25
C ASP A 172 -1.68 -23.32 17.60
N ASP A 173 -2.13 -22.58 18.60
CA ASP A 173 -3.52 -22.54 19.04
C ASP A 173 -4.35 -21.56 18.18
N ARG A 174 -5.12 -22.12 17.23
CA ARG A 174 -5.99 -21.36 16.33
C ARG A 174 -7.12 -20.65 17.07
N GLU A 175 -7.72 -21.27 18.08
CA GLU A 175 -8.86 -20.69 18.82
C GLU A 175 -8.40 -19.44 19.57
N LYS A 176 -7.25 -19.54 20.23
CA LYS A 176 -6.60 -18.40 20.88
C LYS A 176 -6.23 -17.29 19.89
N ALA A 177 -5.77 -17.64 18.68
CA ALA A 177 -5.49 -16.65 17.65
C ALA A 177 -6.76 -15.88 17.23
N VAL A 178 -7.87 -16.59 17.02
CA VAL A 178 -9.17 -15.99 16.67
C VAL A 178 -9.72 -15.12 17.80
N GLU A 179 -9.59 -15.56 19.06
CA GLU A 179 -9.98 -14.77 20.23
C GLU A 179 -9.19 -13.46 20.29
N LEU A 180 -7.86 -13.51 20.14
CA LEU A 180 -7.01 -12.32 20.10
C LEU A 180 -7.36 -11.41 18.92
N LEU A 181 -7.70 -11.96 17.75
CA LEU A 181 -8.15 -11.17 16.60
C LEU A 181 -9.45 -10.42 16.90
N ARG A 182 -10.42 -11.04 17.57
CA ARG A 182 -11.64 -10.35 18.06
C ARG A 182 -11.30 -9.30 19.12
N GLN A 183 -10.48 -9.65 20.10
CA GLN A 183 -10.08 -8.76 21.21
C GLN A 183 -9.44 -7.46 20.71
N TYR A 184 -8.61 -7.54 19.67
CA TYR A 184 -7.95 -6.38 19.07
C TYR A 184 -8.72 -5.73 17.90
N GLY A 185 -9.95 -6.18 17.65
CA GLY A 185 -10.86 -5.56 16.68
C GLY A 185 -10.52 -5.81 15.21
N TYR A 186 -9.81 -6.90 14.92
CA TYR A 186 -9.60 -7.38 13.55
C TYR A 186 -10.80 -8.15 13.03
N LEU A 187 -11.47 -8.90 13.91
CA LEU A 187 -12.74 -9.56 13.63
C LEU A 187 -13.87 -8.81 14.33
N ARG A 188 -15.04 -8.73 13.69
CA ARG A 188 -16.28 -8.22 14.29
C ARG A 188 -17.17 -9.37 14.73
#